data_AF-A0A2H0XFI9-F1
#
_entry.id   AF-A0A2H0XFI9-F1
#
_cell.length_a   1.000
_cell.length_b   1.000
_cell.length_c   1.000
_cell.angle_alpha   90.00
_cell.angle_beta   90.00
_cell.angle_gamma   90.00
#
_symmetry.space_group_name_H-M   'P 1'
#
loop_
_entity.id
_entity.type
_entity.pdbx_description
1 polymer ?
#
loop_
_entity_poly.entity_id
_entity_poly.type
_entity_poly.pdbx_seq_one_letter_code
_entity_poly.pdbx_strand_id
1 'polypeptide(L)'
;MEDVSPRALFNLNKKDYTFPMKKKISMMDIFKNPRYRGKHVVIVAGKIFTAKTGEGAATILRKLEKTYPTKIPEVAYLPKERSLILWM
;
A
#
# COMPACT_ATOMS: atom_id res chain seq x y z
N MET A 1 1.48 -5.89 -58.43
CA MET A 1 1.92 -5.43 -57.10
C MET A 1 1.08 -4.21 -56.78
N GLU A 2 -0.06 -4.43 -56.13
CA GLU A 2 -0.89 -3.34 -55.62
C GLU A 2 -0.66 -3.27 -54.11
N ASP A 3 -0.12 -2.14 -53.69
CA ASP A 3 0.26 -1.81 -52.32
C ASP A 3 -1.02 -1.60 -51.50
N VAL A 4 -1.42 -2.64 -50.76
CA VAL A 4 -2.59 -2.56 -49.89
C VAL A 4 -2.22 -1.74 -48.66
N SER A 5 -2.79 -0.53 -48.58
CA SER A 5 -2.66 0.40 -47.46
C SER A 5 -2.75 -0.30 -46.09
N PRO A 6 -1.81 -0.06 -45.14
CA PRO A 6 -1.79 -0.68 -43.81
C PRO A 6 -3.00 -0.40 -42.90
N ARG A 7 -3.98 0.39 -43.35
CA ARG A 7 -5.14 0.80 -42.55
C ARG A 7 -6.19 -0.30 -42.31
N ALA A 8 -6.05 -1.47 -42.93
CA ALA A 8 -7.04 -2.55 -42.85
C ALA A 8 -6.82 -3.60 -41.73
N LEU A 9 -5.89 -3.39 -40.79
CA LEU A 9 -5.62 -4.37 -39.71
C LEU A 9 -6.01 -3.91 -38.29
N PHE A 10 -6.47 -2.68 -38.09
CA PHE A 10 -6.87 -2.19 -36.76
C PHE A 10 -8.39 -2.24 -36.57
N ASN A 11 -8.95 -3.45 -36.59
CA ASN A 11 -10.30 -3.68 -36.05
C ASN A 11 -10.30 -4.87 -35.08
N LEU A 12 -9.41 -4.79 -34.09
CA LEU A 12 -9.48 -5.62 -32.89
C LEU A 12 -10.37 -4.90 -31.88
N ASN A 13 -11.60 -5.43 -31.82
CA ASN A 13 -12.59 -5.23 -30.78
C ASN A 13 -11.92 -5.01 -29.41
N LYS A 14 -11.91 -3.76 -28.93
CA LYS A 14 -11.47 -3.39 -27.58
C LYS A 14 -12.46 -3.95 -26.56
N LYS A 15 -12.43 -5.27 -26.35
CA LYS A 15 -12.87 -5.83 -25.08
C LYS A 15 -11.77 -5.46 -24.11
N ASP A 16 -12.01 -4.41 -23.34
CA ASP A 16 -11.13 -3.92 -22.30
C ASP A 16 -10.84 -5.05 -21.31
N TYR A 17 -9.75 -5.78 -21.54
CA TYR A 17 -9.22 -6.73 -20.58
C TYR A 17 -8.60 -5.93 -19.42
N THR A 18 -9.44 -5.39 -18.56
CA THR A 18 -9.01 -4.86 -17.27
C THR A 18 -8.67 -6.04 -16.38
N PHE A 19 -7.40 -6.42 -16.32
CA PHE A 19 -6.91 -7.21 -15.20
C PHE A 19 -7.22 -6.42 -13.92
N PRO A 20 -7.95 -6.97 -12.94
CA PRO A 20 -8.17 -6.26 -11.68
C PRO A 20 -6.81 -6.10 -11.01
N MET A 21 -6.19 -4.92 -11.17
CA MET A 21 -4.99 -4.57 -10.43
C MET A 21 -5.35 -4.68 -8.96
N LYS A 22 -4.79 -5.68 -8.26
CA LYS A 22 -4.93 -5.80 -6.80
C LYS A 22 -4.50 -4.47 -6.21
N LYS A 23 -5.46 -3.71 -5.68
CA LYS A 23 -5.22 -2.37 -5.15
C LYS A 23 -4.12 -2.47 -4.09
N LYS A 24 -2.93 -1.93 -4.41
CA LYS A 24 -1.82 -1.84 -3.46
C LYS A 24 -2.26 -0.89 -2.35
N ILE A 25 -2.38 -1.41 -1.13
CA ILE A 25 -2.71 -0.59 0.04
C ILE A 25 -1.58 0.42 0.22
N SER A 26 -1.91 1.71 0.19
CA SER A 26 -0.98 2.80 0.44
C SER A 26 -1.10 3.33 1.86
N MET A 27 -0.06 3.97 2.39
CA MET A 27 -0.14 4.66 3.69
C MET A 27 -1.20 5.79 3.67
N MET A 28 -1.49 6.41 2.52
CA MET A 28 -2.57 7.38 2.40
C MET A 28 -3.96 6.76 2.61
N ASP A 29 -4.19 5.53 2.15
CA ASP A 29 -5.44 4.80 2.44
C ASP A 29 -5.58 4.51 3.96
N ILE A 30 -4.46 4.28 4.64
CA ILE A 30 -4.42 4.08 6.11
C ILE A 30 -4.78 5.38 6.84
N PHE A 31 -4.17 6.51 6.47
CA PHE A 31 -4.44 7.81 7.12
C PHE A 31 -5.91 8.24 7.02
N LYS A 32 -6.57 7.90 5.92
CA LYS A 32 -8.00 8.20 5.72
C LYS A 32 -8.93 7.27 6.49
N ASN A 33 -8.45 6.13 6.99
CA ASN A 33 -9.29 5.13 7.63
C ASN A 33 -9.19 5.24 9.18
N PRO A 34 -10.29 5.64 9.86
CA PRO A 34 -10.28 5.90 11.30
C PRO A 34 -9.97 4.66 12.15
N ARG A 35 -10.11 3.44 11.61
CA ARG A 35 -9.78 2.18 12.31
C ARG A 35 -8.31 2.10 12.75
N TYR A 36 -7.42 2.82 12.08
CA TYR A 36 -5.99 2.81 12.36
C TYR A 36 -5.54 3.89 13.33
N ARG A 37 -6.43 4.80 13.76
CA ARG A 37 -6.11 5.82 14.77
C ARG A 37 -5.80 5.20 16.13
N GLY A 38 -4.89 5.84 16.86
CA GLY A 38 -4.34 5.40 18.13
C GLY A 38 -3.42 4.18 18.02
N LYS A 39 -2.86 3.89 16.83
CA LYS A 39 -2.02 2.72 16.59
C LYS A 39 -0.77 3.09 15.82
N HIS A 40 0.29 2.34 16.07
CA HIS A 40 1.41 2.20 15.17
C HIS A 40 0.98 1.26 14.05
N VAL A 41 1.18 1.68 12.81
CA VAL A 41 0.87 0.92 11.60
C VAL A 41 2.17 0.62 10.87
N VAL A 42 2.33 -0.63 10.46
CA VAL A 42 3.45 -1.10 9.64
C VAL A 42 2.89 -1.73 8.38
N ILE A 43 3.32 -1.26 7.21
CA ILE A 43 2.96 -1.82 5.91
C ILE A 43 4.20 -2.49 5.31
N VAL A 44 4.09 -3.77 4.96
CA VAL A 44 5.15 -4.48 4.23
C VAL A 44 4.54 -5.53 3.31
N ALA A 45 5.05 -5.64 2.09
CA ALA A 45 4.57 -6.60 1.08
C ALA A 45 3.04 -6.58 0.88
N GLY A 46 2.41 -5.40 0.99
CA GLY A 46 0.96 -5.23 0.84
C GLY A 46 0.13 -5.71 2.04
N LYS A 47 0.76 -6.06 3.17
CA LYS A 47 0.10 -6.45 4.42
C LYS A 47 0.22 -5.32 5.45
N ILE A 48 -0.83 -5.17 6.26
CA ILE A 48 -0.90 -4.16 7.33
C ILE A 48 -0.77 -4.88 8.67
N PHE A 49 0.13 -4.40 9.51
CA PHE A 49 0.29 -4.83 10.90
C PHE A 49 0.07 -3.63 11.81
N THR A 50 -0.49 -3.85 13.00
CA THR A 50 -0.76 -2.76 13.93
C THR A 50 -0.38 -3.10 15.36
N ALA A 51 0.13 -2.11 16.10
CA ALA A 51 0.36 -2.19 17.53
C ALA A 51 -0.22 -0.97 18.24
N LYS A 52 -0.64 -1.13 19.50
CA LYS A 52 -1.11 -0.01 20.33
C LYS A 52 0.04 0.80 20.93
N THR A 53 1.23 0.23 21.04
CA THR A 53 2.41 0.82 21.69
C THR A 53 3.62 0.76 20.76
N GLY A 54 4.60 1.63 21.02
CA GLY A 54 5.87 1.65 20.29
C GLY A 54 6.67 0.35 20.44
N GLU A 55 6.68 -0.24 21.64
CA GLU A 55 7.32 -1.54 21.90
C GLU A 55 6.68 -2.68 21.09
N GLY A 56 5.34 -2.67 20.99
CA GLY A 56 4.61 -3.61 20.14
C GLY A 56 4.98 -3.44 18.68
N ALA A 57 5.15 -2.19 18.22
CA ALA A 57 5.60 -1.90 16.86
C ALA A 57 7.03 -2.39 16.62
N ALA A 58 7.95 -2.18 17.56
CA ALA A 58 9.32 -2.68 17.49
C ALA A 58 9.38 -4.21 17.43
N THR A 59 8.54 -4.89 18.22
CA THR A 59 8.43 -6.36 18.18
C THR A 59 7.92 -6.86 16.83
N ILE A 60 6.94 -6.17 16.24
CA ILE A 60 6.44 -6.46 14.89
C ILE A 60 7.57 -6.27 13.86
N LEU A 61 8.28 -5.14 13.90
CA LEU A 61 9.37 -4.84 12.96
C LEU A 61 10.47 -5.91 12.99
N ARG A 62 10.96 -6.30 14.17
CA ARG A 62 11.96 -7.38 14.31
C ARG A 62 11.52 -8.71 13.69
N LYS A 63 10.23 -9.04 13.76
CA LYS A 63 9.68 -10.24 13.11
C LYS A 63 9.59 -10.07 11.59
N LEU A 64 9.20 -8.89 11.13
CA LEU A 64 9.05 -8.59 9.71
C LEU A 64 10.41 -8.51 9.00
N GLU A 65 11.46 -8.00 9.65
CA GLU A 65 12.84 -8.01 9.11
C GLU A 65 13.29 -9.43 8.76
N LYS A 66 12.96 -10.42 9.60
CA LYS A 66 13.27 -11.84 9.33
C LYS A 66 12.37 -12.44 8.26
N THR A 67 11.11 -12.01 8.18
CA THR A 67 10.11 -12.59 7.27
C THR A 67 10.21 -12.01 5.86
N TYR A 68 10.61 -10.74 5.73
CA TYR A 68 10.71 -9.99 4.49
C TYR A 68 12.06 -9.26 4.39
N PRO A 69 13.19 -9.99 4.35
CA PRO A 69 14.53 -9.41 4.48
C PRO A 69 14.90 -8.41 3.37
N THR A 70 14.22 -8.46 2.22
CA THR A 70 14.47 -7.58 1.07
C THR A 70 13.43 -6.48 0.91
N LYS A 71 12.45 -6.37 1.83
CA LYS A 71 11.39 -5.38 1.75
C LYS A 71 11.52 -4.37 2.87
N ILE A 72 11.50 -3.10 2.52
CA ILE A 72 11.51 -2.00 3.47
C ILE A 72 10.07 -1.76 3.93
N PRO A 73 9.78 -1.86 5.25
CA PRO A 73 8.46 -1.56 5.78
C PRO A 73 8.23 -0.04 5.84
N GLU A 74 7.01 0.38 5.54
CA GLU A 74 6.54 1.74 5.85
C GLU A 74 5.95 1.74 7.26
N VAL A 75 6.34 2.70 8.10
CA VAL A 75 5.92 2.76 9.50
C VAL A 75 5.38 4.15 9.82
N ALA A 76 4.22 4.20 10.47
CA ALA A 76 3.66 5.46 10.96
C ALA A 76 2.92 5.23 12.29
N TYR A 77 2.91 6.23 13.16
CA TYR A 77 1.95 6.31 14.25
C TYR A 77 0.81 7.23 13.85
N LEU A 78 -0.43 6.75 13.97
CA LEU A 78 -1.62 7.57 13.73
C LEU A 78 -2.19 7.94 15.09
N PRO A 79 -2.05 9.20 15.55
CA PRO A 79 -2.59 9.62 16.82
C PRO A 79 -4.13 9.55 16.86
N LYS A 80 -4.69 9.49 18.07
CA LYS A 80 -6.12 9.77 18.25
C LYS A 80 -6.37 11.26 18.01
N GLU A 81 -7.62 11.63 17.72
CA GLU A 81 -8.01 13.01 17.38
C GLU A 81 -7.58 14.07 18.41
N ARG A 82 -7.38 13.67 19.68
CA ARG A 82 -6.95 14.55 20.78
C ARG A 82 -5.45 14.49 21.09
N SER A 83 -4.67 13.81 20.26
CA SER A 83 -3.26 13.49 20.54
C SER A 83 -2.35 14.00 19.42
N LEU A 84 -2.51 15.25 19.00
CA LEU A 84 -1.50 15.93 18.19
C LEU A 84 -0.46 16.50 19.14
N ILE A 85 0.67 15.81 19.30
CA ILE A 85 1.89 16.46 19.79
C ILE A 85 3.01 16.08 18.84
N LEU A 86 3.42 17.05 18.04
CA LEU A 86 4.84 17.26 17.77
C LEU A 86 5.09 18.76 17.91
N TRP A 87 5.57 19.14 19.10
CA TRP A 87 6.12 20.45 19.39
C TRP A 87 7.60 20.40 19.01
N MET A 88 8.08 21.42 18.31
CA MET A 88 9.47 21.60 17.88
C MET A 88 10.11 22.66 18.76
#